data_AF-A0A8T7GKN4-F1
#
_entry.id   AF-A0A8T7GKN4-F1
#
_cell.length_a   1.000
_cell.length_b   1.000
_cell.length_c   1.000
_cell.angle_alpha   90.00
_cell.angle_beta   90.00
_cell.angle_gamma   90.00
#
_symmetry.space_group_name_H-M   'P 1'
#
loop_
_entity.id
_entity.type
_entity.pdbx_description
1 polymer ?
#
loop_
_entity_poly.entity_id
_entity_poly.type
_entity_poly.pdbx_seq_one_letter_code
_entity_poly.pdbx_strand_id
1 'polypeptide(L)'
;MDERNDVLINESSTNNLIDSTSNNIKNLSHGRYLFGDYSIIYENLNFLNLIRDFVSTAENVIQIHQHISAIETLLTDITNFEEDILLKYDNFKNVIKESIKNFNTENGMKFNDVILIKHINNDWINEEIFTDQINESGEYHKKYFNENKSLIKSQIMEYRKNSFLLLQLWLFNRETSPFRLSEKTSSIFDISLIIENNKEIYQNIQEYQLIHENDNISKSSDTLQCSIYLNPLEKFRNGKIKLMDIFTVPIFIPVGFKKSISNKIKNSFRLVTNNHEDNNREPEYISITNFFIINIHKELNNIILVLSNDPSQVNQKIIKIIFDIEWNPLSADLLDTDKINQDEKKPSVYYKVNGKLQKEMNIFNEFHKFIDMKLMLSLKQSLTNLIETCTTNENILKCGQIAKLEFINQKHIILEQKNNELAYHADKVIDLLESTACLLAPIVSNIKEKSPIKNELLIRYEQDDRPRKEIVIKIDELVKQLSCSGEGKNIITFMNLSTLS
;
A
#
# COMPACT_ATOMS: atom_id res chain seq x y z
N MET A 1 30.05 27.38 -32.81
CA MET A 1 31.34 26.82 -32.40
C MET A 1 31.26 26.62 -30.90
N ASP A 2 30.33 25.78 -30.45
CA ASP A 2 30.44 24.31 -30.47
C ASP A 2 31.67 23.85 -29.72
N GLU A 3 31.51 23.59 -28.43
CA GLU A 3 32.01 22.34 -27.86
C GLU A 3 31.19 21.99 -26.61
N ARG A 4 30.94 20.69 -26.50
CA ARG A 4 29.85 20.06 -25.76
C ARG A 4 30.25 19.80 -24.32
N ASN A 5 29.21 19.74 -23.47
CA ASN A 5 29.20 19.10 -22.17
C ASN A 5 29.79 17.70 -22.24
N ASP A 6 30.65 17.36 -21.28
CA ASP A 6 30.78 16.00 -20.74
C ASP A 6 30.98 16.09 -19.22
N VAL A 7 29.86 15.94 -18.52
CA VAL A 7 29.81 15.62 -17.09
C VAL A 7 30.12 14.12 -16.98
N LEU A 8 31.25 13.80 -16.34
CA LEU A 8 31.62 12.44 -15.95
C LEU A 8 30.61 11.91 -14.93
N ILE A 9 29.60 11.21 -15.43
CA ILE A 9 28.80 10.25 -14.66
C ILE A 9 29.63 8.99 -14.55
N ASN A 10 30.12 8.68 -13.34
CA ASN A 10 30.68 7.36 -13.05
C ASN A 10 29.54 6.34 -12.97
N GLU A 11 29.13 5.85 -14.14
CA GLU A 11 28.38 4.60 -14.30
C GLU A 11 29.35 3.43 -14.02
N SER A 12 29.42 2.95 -12.79
CA SER A 12 29.98 1.61 -12.51
C SER A 12 29.63 1.13 -11.11
N SER A 13 28.44 0.53 -10.96
CA SER A 13 28.17 -0.60 -10.04
C SER A 13 26.66 -0.96 -9.94
N THR A 14 25.90 -0.87 -11.03
CA THR A 14 24.49 -1.33 -11.09
C THR A 14 24.23 -2.45 -12.10
N ASN A 15 25.27 -2.99 -12.73
CA ASN A 15 25.16 -4.15 -13.61
C ASN A 15 25.79 -5.37 -12.94
N ASN A 16 24.98 -6.14 -12.21
CA ASN A 16 25.14 -7.59 -11.97
C ASN A 16 23.96 -8.17 -11.17
N LEU A 17 22.72 -7.80 -11.50
CA LEU A 17 21.54 -8.57 -11.13
C LEU A 17 20.62 -8.56 -12.35
N ILE A 18 20.12 -9.74 -12.73
CA ILE A 18 19.46 -10.06 -14.01
C ILE A 18 20.46 -10.58 -15.04
N ASP A 19 21.05 -11.74 -14.75
CA ASP A 19 21.46 -12.66 -15.80
C ASP A 19 20.78 -14.03 -15.60
N SER A 20 19.86 -14.31 -16.53
CA SER A 20 19.56 -15.62 -17.12
C SER A 20 19.27 -16.85 -16.23
N THR A 21 18.26 -16.81 -15.35
CA THR A 21 17.50 -18.05 -15.00
C THR A 21 15.98 -17.90 -14.79
N SER A 22 15.40 -16.70 -14.83
CA SER A 22 13.99 -16.47 -14.48
C SER A 22 12.98 -16.54 -15.65
N ASN A 23 13.41 -16.72 -16.90
CA ASN A 23 12.52 -16.60 -18.07
C ASN A 23 11.85 -17.90 -18.57
N ASN A 24 11.96 -19.04 -17.86
CA ASN A 24 11.43 -20.33 -18.35
C ASN A 24 10.32 -21.00 -17.49
N ILE A 25 9.62 -20.24 -16.64
CA ILE A 25 8.58 -20.80 -15.75
C ILE A 25 7.22 -20.10 -15.98
N LYS A 26 6.82 -19.87 -17.24
CA LYS A 26 5.51 -19.26 -17.55
C LYS A 26 4.41 -20.22 -18.01
N ASN A 27 4.61 -21.55 -17.99
CA ASN A 27 3.53 -22.53 -18.28
C ASN A 27 3.76 -23.86 -17.54
N LEU A 28 3.42 -23.94 -16.25
CA LEU A 28 3.45 -25.19 -15.48
C LEU A 28 2.13 -25.36 -14.73
N SER A 29 1.09 -25.79 -15.45
CA SER A 29 -0.23 -26.04 -14.87
C SER A 29 -0.47 -27.48 -14.38
N HIS A 30 0.52 -28.38 -14.47
CA HIS A 30 0.36 -29.79 -14.11
C HIS A 30 1.59 -30.35 -13.39
N GLY A 31 1.90 -29.83 -12.20
CA GLY A 31 2.96 -30.38 -11.35
C GLY A 31 2.74 -30.12 -9.87
N ARG A 32 3.38 -30.94 -9.03
CA ARG A 32 3.25 -30.90 -7.58
C ARG A 32 4.60 -30.76 -6.88
N TYR A 33 4.63 -29.95 -5.82
CA TYR A 33 5.77 -29.85 -4.92
C TYR A 33 5.72 -30.97 -3.87
N LEU A 34 6.88 -31.57 -3.62
CA LEU A 34 7.10 -32.63 -2.64
C LEU A 34 8.26 -32.23 -1.72
N PHE A 35 8.21 -32.69 -0.48
CA PHE A 35 9.34 -32.59 0.43
C PHE A 35 10.51 -33.50 -0.03
N GLY A 36 11.68 -33.33 0.60
CA GLY A 36 12.86 -34.14 0.33
C GLY A 36 12.72 -35.64 0.67
N ASP A 37 11.68 -36.02 1.40
CA ASP A 37 11.27 -37.40 1.70
C ASP A 37 10.17 -37.93 0.77
N TYR A 38 9.79 -37.15 -0.26
CA TYR A 38 8.70 -37.42 -1.20
C TYR A 38 7.28 -37.29 -0.63
N SER A 39 7.11 -36.81 0.60
CA SER A 39 5.78 -36.47 1.11
C SER A 39 5.21 -35.23 0.40
N ILE A 40 3.88 -35.15 0.31
CA ILE A 40 3.17 -34.10 -0.44
C ILE A 40 3.18 -32.78 0.34
N ILE A 41 3.44 -31.68 -0.37
CA ILE A 41 3.19 -30.32 0.12
C ILE A 41 1.78 -29.91 -0.32
N TYR A 42 0.85 -29.77 0.63
CA TYR A 42 -0.57 -29.57 0.33
C TYR A 42 -0.86 -28.21 -0.33
N GLU A 43 -0.12 -27.19 0.05
CA GLU A 43 -0.24 -25.82 -0.47
C GLU A 43 0.26 -25.70 -1.91
N ASN A 44 1.02 -26.71 -2.39
CA ASN A 44 1.67 -26.75 -3.69
C ASN A 44 2.46 -25.46 -4.02
N LEU A 45 3.23 -24.96 -3.04
CA LEU A 45 4.04 -23.74 -3.14
C LEU A 45 5.54 -24.05 -3.17
N ASN A 46 6.29 -23.18 -3.85
CA ASN A 46 7.75 -23.19 -3.80
C ASN A 46 8.25 -22.42 -2.57
N PHE A 47 8.18 -23.06 -1.40
CA PHE A 47 8.62 -22.43 -0.15
C PHE A 47 10.11 -22.06 -0.13
N LEU A 48 10.96 -22.74 -0.90
CA LEU A 48 12.39 -22.41 -0.98
C LEU A 48 12.63 -21.07 -1.66
N ASN A 49 11.96 -20.79 -2.78
CA ASN A 49 12.04 -19.46 -3.40
C ASN A 49 11.51 -18.39 -2.45
N LEU A 50 10.43 -18.67 -1.73
CA LEU A 50 9.86 -17.74 -0.75
C LEU A 50 10.87 -17.40 0.36
N ILE A 51 11.51 -18.41 0.96
CA ILE A 51 12.56 -18.24 1.97
C ILE A 51 13.73 -17.42 1.43
N ARG A 52 14.20 -17.75 0.22
CA ARG A 52 15.34 -17.06 -0.41
C ARG A 52 15.05 -15.58 -0.67
N ASP A 53 13.89 -15.29 -1.25
CA ASP A 53 13.48 -13.93 -1.59
C ASP A 53 13.26 -13.09 -0.31
N PHE A 54 12.70 -13.69 0.74
CA PHE A 54 12.58 -13.07 2.05
C PHE A 54 13.95 -12.72 2.64
N VAL A 55 14.88 -13.69 2.70
CA VAL A 55 16.23 -13.49 3.26
C VAL A 55 16.98 -12.39 2.50
N SER A 56 16.94 -12.43 1.16
CA SER A 56 17.55 -11.39 0.31
C SER A 56 16.93 -10.02 0.53
N THR A 57 15.59 -9.94 0.66
CA THR A 57 14.90 -8.68 0.93
C THR A 57 15.29 -8.13 2.31
N ALA A 58 15.32 -8.99 3.33
CA ALA A 58 15.71 -8.61 4.68
C ALA A 58 17.15 -8.10 4.75
N GLU A 59 18.10 -8.81 4.12
CA GLU A 59 19.50 -8.39 4.04
C GLU A 59 19.63 -6.99 3.43
N ASN A 60 19.03 -6.75 2.26
CA ASN A 60 19.11 -5.47 1.57
C ASN A 60 18.46 -4.33 2.37
N VAL A 61 17.31 -4.59 3.00
CA VAL A 61 16.62 -3.59 3.84
C VAL A 61 17.47 -3.23 5.05
N ILE A 62 18.05 -4.22 5.73
CA ILE A 62 18.91 -3.98 6.91
C ILE A 62 20.17 -3.20 6.50
N GLN A 63 20.82 -3.55 5.39
CA GLN A 63 21.98 -2.80 4.89
C GLN A 63 21.62 -1.33 4.60
N ILE A 64 20.46 -1.08 3.97
CA ILE A 64 19.98 0.29 3.74
C ILE A 64 19.78 1.04 5.07
N HIS A 65 19.21 0.40 6.10
CA HIS A 65 19.04 1.02 7.43
C HIS A 65 20.37 1.36 8.08
N GLN A 66 21.37 0.48 7.97
CA GLN A 66 22.71 0.73 8.48
C GLN A 66 23.36 1.93 7.77
N HIS A 67 23.19 2.04 6.45
CA HIS A 67 23.65 3.20 5.70
C HIS A 67 22.95 4.49 6.14
N ILE A 68 21.63 4.45 6.34
CA ILE A 68 20.87 5.60 6.86
C ILE A 68 21.40 6.01 8.23
N SER A 69 21.60 5.07 9.16
CA SER A 69 22.11 5.33 10.50
C SER A 69 23.50 5.97 10.49
N ALA A 70 24.39 5.50 9.61
CA ALA A 70 25.71 6.10 9.42
C ALA A 70 25.62 7.55 8.90
N ILE A 71 24.72 7.81 7.95
CA ILE A 71 24.49 9.16 7.40
C ILE A 71 23.85 10.09 8.44
N GLU A 72 22.93 9.59 9.27
CA GLU A 72 22.32 10.34 10.37
C GLU A 72 23.35 10.72 11.45
N THR A 73 24.31 9.82 11.71
CA THR A 73 25.45 10.10 12.60
C THR A 73 26.32 11.21 12.01
N LEU A 74 26.67 11.13 10.73
CA LEU A 74 27.42 12.17 10.02
C LEU A 74 26.69 13.52 10.04
N LEU A 75 25.37 13.53 9.88
CA LEU A 75 24.55 14.75 9.96
C LEU A 75 24.63 15.40 11.35
N THR A 76 24.68 14.57 12.40
CA THR A 76 24.84 15.01 13.79
C THR A 76 26.22 15.63 13.99
N ASP A 77 27.28 14.97 13.49
CA ASP A 77 28.65 15.49 13.55
C ASP A 77 28.81 16.82 12.81
N ILE A 78 28.20 16.96 11.63
CA ILE A 78 28.18 18.21 10.87
C ILE A 78 27.44 19.31 11.65
N THR A 79 26.36 18.96 12.35
CA THR A 79 25.60 19.92 13.16
C THR A 79 26.43 20.41 14.34
N ASN A 80 27.11 19.50 15.04
CA ASN A 80 28.02 19.86 16.14
C ASN A 80 29.19 20.72 15.64
N PHE A 81 29.71 20.42 14.44
CA PHE A 81 30.77 21.22 13.83
C PHE A 81 30.30 22.62 13.41
N GLU A 82 29.09 22.75 12.86
CA GLU A 82 28.49 24.06 12.57
C GLU A 82 28.38 24.91 13.85
N GLU A 83 27.87 24.32 14.93
CA GLU A 83 27.74 25.01 16.22
C GLU A 83 29.10 25.48 16.75
N ASP A 84 30.15 24.66 16.68
CA ASP A 84 31.51 25.05 17.07
C ASP A 84 32.08 26.20 16.21
N ILE A 85 31.86 26.15 14.89
CA ILE A 85 32.26 27.23 13.98
C ILE A 85 31.55 28.54 14.33
N LEU A 86 30.23 28.51 14.52
CA LEU A 86 29.44 29.69 14.87
C LEU A 86 29.87 30.28 16.23
N LEU A 87 30.15 29.44 17.21
CA LEU A 87 30.71 29.88 18.50
C LEU A 87 32.08 30.55 18.35
N LYS A 88 32.94 30.05 17.45
CA LYS A 88 34.23 30.68 17.14
C LYS A 88 34.05 32.05 16.47
N TYR A 89 33.07 32.21 15.59
CA TYR A 89 32.71 33.51 15.01
C TYR A 89 32.29 34.51 16.10
N ASP A 90 31.42 34.10 17.02
CA ASP A 90 30.96 34.94 18.12
C ASP A 90 32.09 35.31 19.09
N ASN A 91 32.97 34.37 19.41
CA ASN A 91 34.16 34.63 20.23
C ASN A 91 35.12 35.60 19.53
N PHE A 92 35.38 35.40 18.25
CA PHE A 92 36.25 36.29 17.47
C PHE A 92 35.68 37.70 17.39
N LYS A 93 34.36 37.82 17.17
CA LYS A 93 33.64 39.09 17.23
C LYS A 93 33.86 39.80 18.56
N ASN A 94 33.71 39.10 19.68
CA ASN A 94 33.91 39.66 21.02
C ASN A 94 35.36 40.12 21.25
N VAL A 95 36.35 39.33 20.81
CA VAL A 95 37.78 39.69 20.90
C VAL A 95 38.09 40.95 20.09
N ILE A 96 37.53 41.09 18.89
CA ILE A 96 37.70 42.30 18.07
C ILE A 96 37.04 43.50 18.74
N LYS A 97 35.80 43.37 19.22
CA LYS A 97 35.10 44.44 19.96
C LYS A 97 35.93 44.93 21.14
N GLU A 98 36.45 44.01 21.95
CA GLU A 98 37.29 44.33 23.09
C GLU A 98 38.61 45.00 22.69
N SER A 99 39.27 44.50 21.63
CA SER A 99 40.52 45.08 21.13
C SER A 99 40.34 46.50 20.57
N ILE A 100 39.27 46.75 19.80
CA ILE A 100 38.92 48.07 19.28
C ILE A 100 38.60 49.03 20.43
N LYS A 101 37.80 48.57 21.39
CA LYS A 101 37.48 49.37 22.59
C LYS A 101 38.74 49.74 23.36
N ASN A 102 39.62 48.78 23.63
CA ASN A 102 40.89 49.01 24.32
C ASN A 102 41.76 50.02 23.55
N PHE A 103 41.92 49.86 22.23
CA PHE A 103 42.66 50.80 21.38
C PHE A 103 42.08 52.22 21.43
N ASN A 104 40.76 52.35 21.26
CA ASN A 104 40.08 53.64 21.30
C ASN A 104 40.21 54.30 22.69
N THR A 105 40.18 53.52 23.78
CA THR A 105 40.39 54.06 25.15
C THR A 105 41.84 54.49 25.40
N GLU A 106 42.84 53.68 25.02
CA GLU A 106 44.26 53.95 25.29
C GLU A 106 44.81 55.09 24.43
N ASN A 107 44.35 55.19 23.18
CA ASN A 107 44.90 56.12 22.21
C ASN A 107 43.97 57.30 21.92
N GLY A 108 42.67 57.20 22.20
CA GLY A 108 41.72 58.30 22.03
C GLY A 108 42.10 59.55 22.82
N MET A 109 42.66 59.41 24.03
CA MET A 109 43.20 60.55 24.78
C MET A 109 44.47 61.12 24.14
N LYS A 110 45.42 60.27 23.74
CA LYS A 110 46.69 60.69 23.12
C LYS A 110 46.47 61.43 21.80
N PHE A 111 45.48 61.02 21.01
CA PHE A 111 45.17 61.67 19.76
C PHE A 111 44.39 62.99 19.93
N ASN A 112 43.54 63.09 20.97
CA ASN A 112 42.82 64.33 21.29
C ASN A 112 43.75 65.47 21.76
N ASP A 113 44.93 65.14 22.28
CA ASP A 113 45.97 66.11 22.66
C ASP A 113 46.74 66.67 21.45
N VAL A 114 46.66 66.03 20.28
CA VAL A 114 47.28 66.54 19.04
C VAL A 114 46.32 67.55 18.38
N ILE A 115 46.63 68.84 18.53
CA ILE A 115 45.81 70.00 18.10
C ILE A 115 45.33 69.91 16.63
N LEU A 116 46.09 69.24 15.74
CA LEU A 116 45.78 69.09 14.32
C LEU A 116 44.67 68.07 14.01
N ILE A 117 44.25 67.23 14.97
CA ILE A 117 43.35 66.10 14.69
C ILE A 117 41.98 66.21 15.40
N LYS A 118 41.73 67.29 16.13
CA LYS A 118 40.46 67.58 16.86
C LYS A 118 39.19 67.64 16.00
N HIS A 119 39.27 67.53 14.68
CA HIS A 119 38.12 67.53 13.76
C HIS A 119 37.79 66.15 13.19
N ILE A 120 38.50 65.10 13.60
CA ILE A 120 38.21 63.71 13.22
C ILE A 120 37.46 63.05 14.39
N ASN A 121 36.27 62.50 14.12
CA ASN A 121 35.37 61.90 15.12
C ASN A 121 36.09 60.91 16.07
N ASN A 122 35.63 60.85 17.32
CA ASN A 122 36.24 60.13 18.46
C ASN A 122 36.36 58.59 18.32
N ASP A 123 35.85 57.99 17.26
CA ASP A 123 35.98 56.56 16.97
C ASP A 123 36.90 56.35 15.76
N TRP A 124 38.20 56.30 16.05
CA TRP A 124 39.25 56.19 15.03
C TRP A 124 39.17 54.87 14.26
N ILE A 125 38.66 53.84 14.92
CA ILE A 125 38.33 52.54 14.33
C ILE A 125 36.84 52.29 14.60
N ASN A 126 36.06 52.16 13.53
CA ASN A 126 34.64 51.86 13.65
C ASN A 126 34.45 50.35 13.92
N GLU A 127 33.95 50.03 15.12
CA GLU A 127 33.60 48.67 15.53
C GLU A 127 32.60 48.02 14.57
N GLU A 128 31.60 48.77 14.09
CA GLU A 128 30.49 48.26 13.29
C GLU A 128 31.00 47.57 12.01
N ILE A 129 31.94 48.19 11.30
CA ILE A 129 32.49 47.67 10.03
C ILE A 129 33.08 46.27 10.22
N PHE A 130 33.84 46.05 11.30
CA PHE A 130 34.44 44.74 11.57
C PHE A 130 33.40 43.74 12.04
N THR A 131 32.46 44.16 12.89
CA THR A 131 31.42 43.26 13.37
C THR A 131 30.47 42.84 12.25
N ASP A 132 30.19 43.72 11.29
CA ASP A 132 29.33 43.44 10.14
C ASP A 132 30.00 42.43 9.20
N GLN A 133 31.30 42.59 8.89
CA GLN A 133 32.05 41.62 8.09
C GLN A 133 32.08 40.21 8.74
N ILE A 134 32.23 40.15 10.06
CA ILE A 134 32.21 38.88 10.81
C ILE A 134 30.81 38.26 10.76
N ASN A 135 29.75 39.06 10.92
CA ASN A 135 28.36 38.59 10.82
C ASN A 135 28.04 38.08 9.41
N GLU A 136 28.44 38.81 8.37
CA GLU A 136 28.26 38.41 6.97
C GLU A 136 28.95 37.07 6.67
N SER A 137 30.18 36.88 7.16
CA SER A 137 30.89 35.61 7.04
C SER A 137 30.19 34.48 7.79
N GLY A 138 29.71 34.72 9.02
CA GLY A 138 28.95 33.75 9.80
C GLY A 138 27.65 33.32 9.10
N GLU A 139 26.88 34.28 8.56
CA GLU A 139 25.66 34.02 7.79
C GLU A 139 25.95 33.20 6.51
N TYR A 140 27.05 33.50 5.81
CA TYR A 140 27.49 32.71 4.65
C TYR A 140 27.74 31.23 5.02
N HIS A 141 28.48 30.98 6.11
CA HIS A 141 28.75 29.61 6.55
C HIS A 141 27.49 28.88 7.01
N LYS A 142 26.61 29.56 7.74
CA LYS A 142 25.31 29.01 8.14
C LYS A 142 24.47 28.61 6.93
N LYS A 143 24.45 29.43 5.87
CA LYS A 143 23.78 29.09 4.61
C LYS A 143 24.40 27.83 3.97
N TYR A 144 25.72 27.77 3.89
CA TYR A 144 26.45 26.63 3.35
C TYR A 144 26.16 25.33 4.12
N PHE A 145 26.15 25.37 5.45
CA PHE A 145 25.78 24.20 6.28
C PHE A 145 24.33 23.78 6.07
N ASN A 146 23.40 24.73 5.98
CA ASN A 146 22.00 24.43 5.71
C ASN A 146 21.78 23.75 4.35
N GLU A 147 22.49 24.21 3.31
CA GLU A 147 22.46 23.56 1.98
C GLU A 147 22.96 22.11 2.07
N ASN A 148 24.10 21.86 2.71
CA ASN A 148 24.62 20.50 2.91
C ASN A 148 23.68 19.62 3.75
N LYS A 149 23.12 20.14 4.84
CA LYS A 149 22.13 19.44 5.66
C LYS A 149 20.90 19.05 4.85
N SER A 150 20.44 19.93 3.95
CA SER A 150 19.31 19.64 3.06
C SER A 150 19.61 18.52 2.06
N LEU A 151 20.84 18.51 1.51
CA LEU A 151 21.30 17.47 0.58
C LEU A 151 21.41 16.11 1.26
N ILE A 152 21.98 16.05 2.46
CA ILE A 152 22.07 14.82 3.27
C ILE A 152 20.67 14.29 3.62
N LYS A 153 19.75 15.16 4.04
CA LYS A 153 18.35 14.78 4.31
C LYS A 153 17.65 14.23 3.06
N SER A 154 17.93 14.78 1.88
CA SER A 154 17.41 14.27 0.61
C SER A 154 17.94 12.86 0.32
N GLN A 155 19.22 12.60 0.55
CA GLN A 155 19.81 11.26 0.37
C GLN A 155 19.20 10.25 1.34
N ILE A 156 19.01 10.61 2.62
CA ILE A 156 18.32 9.74 3.59
C ILE A 156 16.91 9.38 3.08
N MET A 157 16.18 10.35 2.53
CA MET A 157 14.85 10.10 1.98
C MET A 157 14.89 9.17 0.75
N GLU A 158 15.90 9.29 -0.11
CA GLU A 158 16.11 8.39 -1.25
C GLU A 158 16.37 6.94 -0.79
N TYR A 159 17.22 6.74 0.21
CA TYR A 159 17.44 5.42 0.80
C TYR A 159 16.16 4.83 1.40
N ARG A 160 15.36 5.64 2.10
CA ARG A 160 14.04 5.20 2.63
C ARG A 160 13.09 4.79 1.50
N LYS A 161 13.07 5.53 0.39
CA LYS A 161 12.29 5.16 -0.82
C LYS A 161 12.77 3.86 -1.44
N ASN A 162 14.08 3.62 -1.50
CA ASN A 162 14.64 2.38 -2.02
C ASN A 162 14.25 1.18 -1.16
N SER A 163 14.31 1.31 0.18
CA SER A 163 13.83 0.27 1.09
C SER A 163 12.33 0.02 0.95
N PHE A 164 11.52 1.09 0.85
CA PHE A 164 10.10 0.99 0.56
C PHE A 164 9.82 0.24 -0.74
N LEU A 165 10.55 0.55 -1.82
CA LEU A 165 10.38 -0.12 -3.11
C LEU A 165 10.72 -1.61 -3.03
N LEU A 166 11.78 -1.98 -2.31
CA LEU A 166 12.14 -3.38 -2.09
C LEU A 166 11.03 -4.14 -1.35
N LEU A 167 10.52 -3.57 -0.26
CA LEU A 167 9.38 -4.13 0.48
C LEU A 167 8.14 -4.25 -0.42
N GLN A 168 7.87 -3.23 -1.24
CA GLN A 168 6.75 -3.24 -2.17
C GLN A 168 6.86 -4.37 -3.20
N LEU A 169 8.03 -4.53 -3.82
CA LEU A 169 8.28 -5.59 -4.80
C LEU A 169 8.14 -6.98 -4.17
N TRP A 170 8.65 -7.16 -2.96
CA TRP A 170 8.53 -8.42 -2.24
C TRP A 170 7.08 -8.73 -1.85
N LEU A 171 6.35 -7.77 -1.28
CA LEU A 171 4.95 -7.95 -0.89
C LEU A 171 4.02 -8.21 -2.08
N PHE A 172 4.30 -7.62 -3.24
CA PHE A 172 3.50 -7.81 -4.47
C PHE A 172 3.88 -9.07 -5.24
N ASN A 173 4.99 -9.73 -4.91
CA ASN A 173 5.38 -10.94 -5.58
C ASN A 173 4.45 -12.09 -5.17
N ARG A 174 3.52 -12.49 -6.04
CA ARG A 174 2.56 -13.56 -5.75
C ARG A 174 3.23 -14.85 -5.28
N GLU A 175 4.42 -15.20 -5.78
CA GLU A 175 5.04 -16.47 -5.40
C GLU A 175 5.69 -16.43 -4.02
N THR A 176 6.17 -15.26 -3.59
CA THR A 176 7.00 -15.12 -2.39
C THR A 176 6.45 -14.14 -1.35
N SER A 177 5.24 -13.62 -1.57
CA SER A 177 4.55 -12.72 -0.67
C SER A 177 4.18 -13.43 0.65
N PRO A 178 4.43 -12.78 1.81
CA PRO A 178 4.09 -13.33 3.12
C PRO A 178 2.58 -13.50 3.30
N PHE A 179 1.74 -12.78 2.54
CA PHE A 179 0.29 -12.94 2.56
C PHE A 179 -0.16 -14.34 2.09
N ARG A 180 0.70 -15.13 1.46
CA ARG A 180 0.38 -16.53 1.13
C ARG A 180 0.51 -17.50 2.30
N LEU A 181 1.15 -17.09 3.39
CA LEU A 181 1.51 -17.99 4.49
C LEU A 181 0.33 -18.31 5.42
N SER A 182 -0.79 -17.58 5.35
CA SER A 182 -1.96 -17.82 6.22
C SER A 182 -3.18 -18.34 5.45
N GLU A 183 -3.85 -19.36 6.00
CA GLU A 183 -5.13 -19.89 5.49
C GLU A 183 -6.28 -18.87 5.56
N LYS A 184 -6.18 -17.85 6.44
CA LYS A 184 -7.18 -16.79 6.65
C LYS A 184 -6.68 -15.44 6.13
N THR A 185 -6.51 -15.32 4.82
CA THR A 185 -6.38 -13.99 4.19
C THR A 185 -7.76 -13.45 3.80
N SER A 186 -8.22 -12.40 4.48
CA SER A 186 -9.31 -11.59 3.94
C SER A 186 -8.70 -10.62 2.93
N SER A 187 -9.14 -10.73 1.67
CA SER A 187 -8.88 -9.72 0.66
C SER A 187 -10.14 -8.88 0.48
N ILE A 188 -10.03 -7.60 0.81
CA ILE A 188 -11.07 -6.61 0.53
C ILE A 188 -10.63 -5.86 -0.72
N PHE A 189 -11.54 -5.70 -1.66
CA PHE A 189 -11.30 -4.93 -2.87
C PHE A 189 -12.35 -3.84 -2.99
N ASP A 190 -11.93 -2.59 -3.07
CA ASP A 190 -12.81 -1.44 -3.15
C ASP A 190 -12.38 -0.50 -4.27
N ILE A 191 -13.25 -0.27 -5.25
CA ILE A 191 -13.15 0.83 -6.19
C ILE A 191 -14.19 1.85 -5.78
N SER A 192 -13.76 3.03 -5.36
CA SER A 192 -14.65 4.11 -4.93
C SER A 192 -14.37 5.41 -5.69
N LEU A 193 -15.43 6.17 -5.98
CA LEU A 193 -15.32 7.52 -6.52
C LEU A 193 -15.16 8.51 -5.37
N ILE A 194 -14.05 9.25 -5.37
CA ILE A 194 -13.73 10.28 -4.37
C ILE A 194 -13.68 11.63 -5.05
N ILE A 195 -14.13 12.67 -4.34
CA ILE A 195 -14.04 14.06 -4.80
C ILE A 195 -12.87 14.71 -4.07
N GLU A 196 -11.73 14.84 -4.74
CA GLU A 196 -10.55 15.54 -4.23
C GLU A 196 -10.29 16.79 -5.05
N ASN A 197 -10.09 17.95 -4.40
CA ASN A 197 -9.79 19.21 -5.09
C ASN A 197 -10.79 19.56 -6.21
N ASN A 198 -12.09 19.30 -5.99
CA ASN A 198 -13.17 19.45 -6.98
C ASN A 198 -13.01 18.59 -8.24
N LYS A 199 -12.17 17.55 -8.20
CA LYS A 199 -12.01 16.54 -9.24
C LYS A 199 -12.53 15.20 -8.72
N GLU A 200 -13.32 14.54 -9.56
CA GLU A 200 -13.81 13.19 -9.34
C GLU A 200 -12.72 12.19 -9.76
N ILE A 201 -12.19 11.42 -8.81
CA ILE A 201 -11.10 10.47 -9.02
C ILE A 201 -11.52 9.12 -8.45
N TYR A 202 -11.32 8.05 -9.22
CA TYR A 202 -11.50 6.70 -8.70
C TYR A 202 -10.26 6.26 -7.93
N GLN A 203 -10.46 5.85 -6.68
CA GLN A 203 -9.46 5.19 -5.86
C GLN A 203 -9.77 3.69 -5.82
N ASN A 204 -8.76 2.88 -6.14
CA ASN A 204 -8.83 1.43 -6.02
C ASN A 204 -7.92 0.99 -4.86
N ILE A 205 -8.51 0.40 -3.83
CA ILE A 205 -7.80 -0.10 -2.66
C ILE A 205 -8.00 -1.59 -2.58
N GLN A 206 -6.90 -2.31 -2.44
CA GLN A 206 -6.91 -3.72 -2.09
C GLN A 206 -6.27 -3.90 -0.73
N GLU A 207 -7.03 -4.46 0.21
CA GLU A 207 -6.54 -4.72 1.56
C GLU A 207 -6.28 -6.20 1.75
N TYR A 208 -5.11 -6.50 2.31
CA TYR A 208 -4.68 -7.83 2.69
C TYR A 208 -4.48 -7.85 4.19
N GLN A 209 -5.15 -8.78 4.84
CA GLN A 209 -4.97 -9.02 6.26
C GLN A 209 -4.35 -10.39 6.48
N LEU A 210 -3.29 -10.41 7.28
CA LEU A 210 -2.57 -11.60 7.71
C LEU A 210 -2.78 -11.75 9.21
N ILE A 211 -3.49 -12.80 9.60
CA ILE A 211 -3.79 -13.10 11.01
C ILE A 211 -2.78 -14.11 11.53
N HIS A 212 -2.08 -13.77 12.60
CA HIS A 212 -1.20 -14.68 13.33
C HIS A 212 -1.93 -15.36 14.48
N GLU A 213 -2.29 -16.63 14.30
CA GLU A 213 -2.68 -17.51 15.39
C GLU A 213 -1.43 -18.30 15.82
N ASN A 214 -0.57 -17.70 16.65
CA ASN A 214 0.54 -18.42 17.29
C ASN A 214 0.18 -18.69 18.74
N ASP A 215 -0.17 -19.93 19.07
CA ASP A 215 -0.48 -20.37 20.44
C ASP A 215 0.77 -20.51 21.33
N ASN A 216 1.98 -20.47 20.75
CA ASN A 216 3.20 -20.93 21.43
C ASN A 216 4.29 -19.87 21.68
N ILE A 217 4.09 -18.59 21.38
CA ILE A 217 5.06 -17.53 21.72
C ILE A 217 4.32 -16.33 22.31
N SER A 218 4.69 -15.94 23.53
CA SER A 218 4.09 -14.91 24.40
C SER A 218 4.10 -13.46 23.88
N LYS A 219 4.21 -13.22 22.58
CA LYS A 219 3.93 -11.93 21.96
C LYS A 219 2.54 -12.02 21.35
N SER A 220 1.67 -11.08 21.69
CA SER A 220 0.30 -10.97 21.16
C SER A 220 0.21 -11.36 19.70
N SER A 221 -0.87 -12.03 19.31
CA SER A 221 -1.21 -12.36 17.93
C SER A 221 -1.21 -11.10 17.05
N ASP A 222 -0.06 -10.65 16.56
CA ASP A 222 0.02 -9.40 15.82
C ASP A 222 -0.57 -9.62 14.43
N THR A 223 -1.60 -8.85 14.10
CA THR A 223 -2.27 -8.94 12.81
C THR A 223 -1.70 -7.87 11.88
N LEU A 224 -1.09 -8.30 10.78
CA LEU A 224 -0.52 -7.40 9.78
C LEU A 224 -1.58 -7.07 8.73
N GLN A 225 -1.78 -5.79 8.46
CA GLN A 225 -2.64 -5.29 7.39
C GLN A 225 -1.83 -4.49 6.38
N CYS A 226 -2.00 -4.81 5.11
CA CYS A 226 -1.46 -4.04 3.99
C CYS A 226 -2.61 -3.53 3.13
N SER A 227 -2.71 -2.22 3.00
CA SER A 227 -3.60 -1.56 2.05
C SER A 227 -2.77 -1.10 0.84
N ILE A 228 -3.11 -1.63 -0.32
CA ILE A 228 -2.47 -1.35 -1.59
C ILE A 228 -3.36 -0.40 -2.38
N TYR A 229 -2.82 0.75 -2.77
CA TYR A 229 -3.44 1.60 -3.77
C TYR A 229 -3.09 1.05 -5.15
N LEU A 230 -4.11 0.71 -5.92
CA LEU A 230 -3.95 0.39 -7.33
C LEU A 230 -4.26 1.65 -8.12
N ASN A 231 -3.34 2.07 -8.98
CA ASN A 231 -3.69 3.11 -9.94
C ASN A 231 -4.90 2.63 -10.75
N PRO A 232 -5.96 3.46 -10.86
CA PRO A 232 -7.14 3.10 -11.62
C PRO A 232 -6.73 2.71 -13.04
N LEU A 233 -7.29 1.60 -13.55
CA LEU A 233 -7.13 1.21 -14.96
C LEU A 233 -7.46 2.41 -15.86
N GLU A 234 -6.94 2.46 -17.08
CA GLU A 234 -7.20 3.59 -17.99
C GLU A 234 -8.70 3.92 -18.14
N LYS A 235 -9.55 2.89 -18.07
CA LYS A 235 -11.01 3.02 -18.08
C LYS A 235 -11.57 3.92 -16.95
N PHE A 236 -10.89 3.98 -15.80
CA PHE A 236 -11.27 4.74 -14.60
C PHE A 236 -10.54 6.10 -14.45
N ARG A 237 -9.61 6.46 -15.36
CA ARG A 237 -8.83 7.70 -15.25
C ARG A 237 -9.67 8.99 -15.32
N ASN A 238 -10.86 8.95 -15.92
CA ASN A 238 -11.68 10.15 -16.17
C ASN A 238 -12.85 10.35 -15.19
N GLY A 239 -12.86 9.67 -14.03
CA GLY A 239 -13.76 9.94 -12.89
C GLY A 239 -15.24 9.62 -13.08
N LYS A 240 -15.73 9.49 -14.32
CA LYS A 240 -17.13 9.24 -14.64
C LYS A 240 -17.28 7.96 -15.44
N ILE A 241 -17.57 6.87 -14.77
CA ILE A 241 -17.91 5.61 -15.42
C ILE A 241 -19.37 5.31 -15.22
N LYS A 242 -20.06 5.06 -16.32
CA LYS A 242 -21.43 4.58 -16.32
C LYS A 242 -21.45 3.06 -16.31
N LEU A 243 -22.55 2.48 -15.85
CA LEU A 243 -22.76 1.04 -15.92
C LEU A 243 -22.63 0.49 -17.35
N MET A 244 -23.12 1.24 -18.35
CA MET A 244 -22.99 0.86 -19.77
C MET A 244 -21.55 0.72 -20.28
N ASP A 245 -20.58 1.36 -19.62
CA ASP A 245 -19.16 1.25 -20.01
C ASP A 245 -18.55 -0.11 -19.60
N ILE A 246 -19.18 -0.81 -18.65
CA ILE A 246 -18.80 -2.16 -18.20
C ILE A 246 -19.76 -3.22 -18.78
N PHE A 247 -21.04 -2.89 -18.87
CA PHE A 247 -22.11 -3.81 -19.24
C PHE A 247 -23.05 -3.19 -20.26
N THR A 248 -22.93 -3.60 -21.52
CA THR A 248 -23.59 -2.94 -22.66
C THR A 248 -25.09 -3.24 -22.78
N VAL A 249 -25.59 -4.26 -22.08
CA VAL A 249 -27.02 -4.64 -22.14
C VAL A 249 -27.82 -3.78 -21.16
N PRO A 250 -28.94 -3.17 -21.57
CA PRO A 250 -29.74 -2.35 -20.67
C PRO A 250 -30.34 -3.17 -19.54
N ILE A 251 -30.18 -2.66 -18.30
CA ILE A 251 -30.74 -3.29 -17.10
C ILE A 251 -31.83 -2.40 -16.53
N PHE A 252 -32.99 -3.02 -16.27
CA PHE A 252 -34.14 -2.41 -15.62
C PHE A 252 -34.34 -3.06 -14.26
N ILE A 253 -34.29 -2.25 -13.21
CA ILE A 253 -34.49 -2.72 -11.84
C ILE A 253 -35.85 -2.23 -11.35
N PRO A 254 -36.72 -3.13 -10.84
CA PRO A 254 -37.96 -2.73 -10.20
C PRO A 254 -37.64 -1.98 -8.90
N VAL A 255 -38.24 -0.81 -8.72
CA VAL A 255 -38.08 0.05 -7.52
C VAL A 255 -39.36 0.14 -6.69
N GLY A 256 -40.34 -0.68 -7.02
CA GLY A 256 -41.64 -0.75 -6.37
C GLY A 256 -42.72 -1.16 -7.33
N PHE A 257 -43.97 -0.94 -6.92
CA PHE A 257 -45.14 -1.18 -7.75
C PHE A 257 -45.76 0.16 -8.14
N LYS A 258 -46.18 0.27 -9.40
CA LYS A 258 -46.97 1.42 -9.86
C LYS A 258 -48.20 1.55 -8.97
N LYS A 259 -48.43 2.75 -8.43
CA LYS A 259 -49.73 3.07 -7.81
C LYS A 259 -50.80 2.94 -8.90
N SER A 260 -51.83 2.13 -8.64
CA SER A 260 -52.97 2.00 -9.54
C SER A 260 -53.53 3.39 -9.89
N ILE A 261 -53.91 3.57 -11.16
CA ILE A 261 -54.52 4.82 -11.65
C ILE A 261 -55.74 5.20 -10.78
N SER A 262 -56.48 4.19 -10.32
CA SER A 262 -57.60 4.36 -9.38
C SER A 262 -57.19 4.99 -8.05
N ASN A 263 -56.03 4.70 -7.48
CA ASN A 263 -55.59 5.28 -6.21
C ASN A 263 -55.04 6.71 -6.35
N LYS A 264 -54.44 7.08 -7.50
CA LYS A 264 -54.06 8.47 -7.77
C LYS A 264 -55.31 9.37 -7.89
N ILE A 265 -56.38 8.85 -8.50
CA ILE A 265 -57.66 9.54 -8.64
C ILE A 265 -58.47 9.51 -7.33
N LYS A 266 -58.53 8.39 -6.61
CA LYS A 266 -59.18 8.28 -5.27
C LYS A 266 -58.52 9.14 -4.19
N ASN A 267 -57.22 9.45 -4.30
CA ASN A 267 -56.58 10.40 -3.38
C ASN A 267 -56.83 11.87 -3.74
N SER A 268 -57.09 12.17 -5.03
CA SER A 268 -57.47 13.53 -5.46
C SER A 268 -58.96 13.81 -5.26
N PHE A 269 -59.80 12.77 -5.28
CA PHE A 269 -61.20 12.82 -4.89
C PHE A 269 -61.39 11.93 -3.65
N ARG A 270 -61.36 12.50 -2.43
CA ARG A 270 -61.54 11.80 -1.14
C ARG A 270 -62.77 10.86 -1.14
N LEU A 271 -62.63 9.67 -1.71
CA LEU A 271 -63.64 8.65 -1.78
C LEU A 271 -63.02 7.39 -1.19
N VAL A 272 -63.26 7.23 0.10
CA VAL A 272 -62.96 6.01 0.84
C VAL A 272 -63.87 4.91 0.30
N THR A 273 -63.29 3.86 -0.25
CA THR A 273 -63.92 2.54 -0.27
C THR A 273 -62.91 1.46 0.03
N ASN A 274 -63.27 0.63 1.00
CA ASN A 274 -62.58 -0.57 1.42
C ASN A 274 -62.55 -1.64 0.31
N ASN A 275 -61.56 -2.52 0.46
CA ASN A 275 -61.47 -3.90 0.01
C ASN A 275 -60.66 -4.25 -1.25
N HIS A 276 -59.92 -5.35 -1.04
CA HIS A 276 -59.23 -6.26 -1.95
C HIS A 276 -57.87 -5.81 -2.49
N GLU A 277 -56.83 -6.44 -1.94
CA GLU A 277 -55.47 -6.45 -2.45
C GLU A 277 -55.44 -7.18 -3.79
N ASP A 278 -55.49 -6.41 -4.87
CA ASP A 278 -55.26 -6.94 -6.22
C ASP A 278 -53.81 -7.42 -6.35
N ASN A 279 -53.66 -8.72 -6.59
CA ASN A 279 -52.44 -9.42 -6.98
C ASN A 279 -51.88 -9.00 -8.37
N ASN A 280 -52.39 -7.90 -8.95
CA ASN A 280 -52.04 -7.41 -10.29
C ASN A 280 -51.36 -6.03 -10.23
N ARG A 281 -50.39 -5.84 -9.33
CA ARG A 281 -49.61 -4.61 -9.29
C ARG A 281 -48.45 -4.71 -10.29
N GLU A 282 -48.42 -3.82 -11.29
CA GLU A 282 -47.29 -3.73 -12.20
C GLU A 282 -46.06 -3.14 -11.49
N PRO A 283 -44.86 -3.74 -11.64
CA PRO A 283 -43.62 -3.13 -11.17
C PRO A 283 -43.34 -1.79 -11.86
N GLU A 284 -42.81 -0.84 -11.09
CA GLU A 284 -42.19 0.38 -11.59
C GLU A 284 -40.69 0.13 -11.77
N TYR A 285 -40.17 0.33 -12.98
CA TYR A 285 -38.77 0.07 -13.31
C TYR A 285 -37.97 1.37 -13.44
N ILE A 286 -36.71 1.31 -13.01
CA ILE A 286 -35.69 2.30 -13.32
C ILE A 286 -34.65 1.65 -14.23
N SER A 287 -34.34 2.31 -15.35
CA SER A 287 -33.17 1.96 -16.16
C SER A 287 -31.92 2.43 -15.43
N ILE A 288 -31.08 1.48 -15.02
CA ILE A 288 -29.82 1.77 -14.32
C ILE A 288 -28.63 1.87 -15.28
N THR A 289 -28.84 1.63 -16.57
CA THR A 289 -27.77 1.56 -17.56
C THR A 289 -26.95 2.85 -17.58
N ASN A 290 -27.60 4.01 -17.51
CA ASN A 290 -26.95 5.32 -17.54
C ASN A 290 -26.44 5.81 -16.18
N PHE A 291 -26.58 5.04 -15.11
CA PHE A 291 -26.12 5.45 -13.79
C PHE A 291 -24.60 5.36 -13.69
N PHE A 292 -24.00 6.27 -12.94
CA PHE A 292 -22.58 6.28 -12.63
C PHE A 292 -22.26 5.31 -11.50
N ILE A 293 -21.11 4.66 -11.61
CA ILE A 293 -20.58 3.75 -10.60
C ILE A 293 -19.91 4.58 -9.52
N ILE A 294 -20.44 4.52 -8.29
CA ILE A 294 -19.87 5.22 -7.14
C ILE A 294 -18.93 4.32 -6.37
N ASN A 295 -19.32 3.05 -6.21
CA ASN A 295 -18.51 2.08 -5.47
C ASN A 295 -18.72 0.67 -6.03
N ILE A 296 -17.62 -0.08 -6.18
CA ILE A 296 -17.61 -1.54 -6.33
C ILE A 296 -16.77 -2.10 -5.19
N HIS A 297 -17.41 -2.80 -4.27
CA HIS A 297 -16.77 -3.37 -3.09
C HIS A 297 -16.95 -4.89 -3.07
N LYS A 298 -15.86 -5.65 -2.98
CA LYS A 298 -15.86 -7.11 -2.84
C LYS A 298 -15.28 -7.47 -1.48
N GLU A 299 -16.08 -8.21 -0.70
CA GLU A 299 -15.72 -8.71 0.62
C GLU A 299 -16.16 -10.17 0.73
N LEU A 300 -15.21 -11.08 0.98
CA LEU A 300 -15.39 -12.53 1.23
C LEU A 300 -16.39 -13.24 0.29
N ASN A 301 -17.69 -13.10 0.55
CA ASN A 301 -18.78 -13.78 -0.14
C ASN A 301 -19.65 -12.84 -1.02
N ASN A 302 -19.45 -11.52 -0.97
CA ASN A 302 -20.34 -10.55 -1.60
C ASN A 302 -19.60 -9.59 -2.54
N ILE A 303 -20.26 -9.21 -3.64
CA ILE A 303 -19.91 -8.09 -4.50
C ILE A 303 -21.02 -7.04 -4.37
N ILE A 304 -20.65 -5.86 -3.91
CA ILE A 304 -21.53 -4.71 -3.70
C ILE A 304 -21.27 -3.70 -4.80
N LEU A 305 -22.31 -3.36 -5.56
CA LEU A 305 -22.29 -2.31 -6.57
C LEU A 305 -23.18 -1.14 -6.10
N VAL A 306 -22.63 0.07 -6.04
CA VAL A 306 -23.36 1.29 -5.70
C VAL A 306 -23.38 2.23 -6.91
N LEU A 307 -24.59 2.61 -7.31
CA LEU A 307 -24.86 3.43 -8.49
C LEU A 307 -25.57 4.72 -8.11
N SER A 308 -25.23 5.83 -8.77
CA SER A 308 -25.91 7.12 -8.65
C SER A 308 -26.28 7.68 -10.02
N ASN A 309 -27.36 8.46 -10.09
CA ASN A 309 -27.71 9.22 -11.30
C ASN A 309 -26.79 10.44 -11.51
N ASP A 310 -26.22 10.97 -10.43
CA ASP A 310 -25.30 12.11 -10.43
C ASP A 310 -24.15 11.84 -9.44
N PRO A 311 -22.88 11.80 -9.88
CA PRO A 311 -21.73 11.57 -9.01
C PRO A 311 -21.48 12.71 -8.02
N SER A 312 -21.86 13.94 -8.36
CA SER A 312 -21.66 15.10 -7.50
C SER A 312 -22.73 15.23 -6.40
N GLN A 313 -23.84 14.49 -6.51
CA GLN A 313 -24.98 14.54 -5.59
C GLN A 313 -25.36 13.13 -5.10
N VAL A 314 -24.36 12.36 -4.62
CA VAL A 314 -24.50 10.96 -4.18
C VAL A 314 -25.71 10.74 -3.27
N ASN A 315 -26.09 11.71 -2.43
CA ASN A 315 -27.19 11.56 -1.48
C ASN A 315 -28.61 11.58 -2.09
N GLN A 316 -28.79 11.99 -3.36
CA GLN A 316 -30.12 12.19 -3.93
C GLN A 316 -30.80 10.90 -4.38
N LYS A 317 -30.12 10.05 -5.17
CA LYS A 317 -30.67 8.77 -5.66
C LYS A 317 -29.56 7.74 -5.78
N ILE A 318 -29.58 6.73 -4.91
CA ILE A 318 -28.61 5.64 -4.89
C ILE A 318 -29.33 4.31 -5.10
N ILE A 319 -28.76 3.47 -5.96
CA ILE A 319 -29.11 2.05 -6.08
C ILE A 319 -27.90 1.24 -5.62
N LYS A 320 -28.07 0.45 -4.56
CA LYS A 320 -27.08 -0.53 -4.11
C LYS A 320 -27.55 -1.92 -4.47
N ILE A 321 -26.72 -2.69 -5.17
CA ILE A 321 -26.95 -4.08 -5.54
C ILE A 321 -25.91 -4.92 -4.81
N ILE A 322 -26.33 -5.98 -4.13
CA ILE A 322 -25.42 -6.94 -3.48
C ILE A 322 -25.60 -8.28 -4.18
N PHE A 323 -24.51 -8.83 -4.70
CA PHE A 323 -24.45 -10.17 -5.28
C PHE A 323 -23.68 -11.10 -4.35
N ASP A 324 -24.21 -12.28 -4.10
CA ASP A 324 -23.42 -13.36 -3.50
C ASP A 324 -22.52 -13.99 -4.58
N ILE A 325 -21.25 -14.24 -4.25
CA ILE A 325 -20.24 -14.83 -5.14
C ILE A 325 -20.58 -16.28 -5.47
N GLU A 326 -21.21 -17.03 -4.58
CA GLU A 326 -21.63 -18.43 -4.80
C GLU A 326 -22.96 -18.53 -5.57
N TRP A 327 -23.69 -17.43 -5.73
CA TRP A 327 -24.97 -17.44 -6.43
C TRP A 327 -24.84 -17.88 -7.90
N ASN A 328 -25.37 -19.06 -8.22
CA ASN A 328 -25.45 -19.58 -9.58
C ASN A 328 -26.83 -20.23 -9.82
N PRO A 329 -27.75 -19.58 -10.57
CA PRO A 329 -29.09 -20.09 -10.82
C PRO A 329 -29.12 -21.23 -11.86
N LEU A 330 -27.99 -21.63 -12.47
CA LEU A 330 -27.95 -22.80 -13.37
C LEU A 330 -28.23 -24.13 -12.64
N SER A 331 -28.18 -24.17 -11.30
CA SER A 331 -28.70 -25.30 -10.51
C SER A 331 -30.24 -25.32 -10.43
N ALA A 332 -30.92 -24.25 -10.86
CA ALA A 332 -32.38 -24.10 -10.75
C ALA A 332 -33.15 -24.46 -12.04
N ASP A 333 -32.47 -24.68 -13.18
CA ASP A 333 -33.12 -25.08 -14.44
C ASP A 333 -33.75 -26.51 -14.38
N LEU A 334 -33.59 -27.22 -13.26
CA LEU A 334 -34.14 -28.58 -13.02
C LEU A 334 -35.10 -28.68 -11.82
N LEU A 335 -35.47 -27.59 -11.16
CA LEU A 335 -36.30 -27.66 -9.95
C LEU A 335 -37.58 -26.83 -10.08
N ASP A 336 -38.71 -27.54 -9.96
CA ASP A 336 -40.06 -26.99 -9.78
C ASP A 336 -40.05 -25.71 -8.94
N THR A 337 -40.71 -24.68 -9.46
CA THR A 337 -40.82 -23.34 -8.87
C THR A 337 -41.45 -23.32 -7.46
N ASP A 338 -41.94 -24.45 -6.97
CA ASP A 338 -42.62 -24.61 -5.69
C ASP A 338 -41.72 -25.19 -4.58
N LYS A 339 -40.45 -25.54 -4.85
CA LYS A 339 -39.50 -26.09 -3.86
C LYS A 339 -38.12 -25.43 -3.85
N ILE A 340 -38.05 -24.12 -4.07
CA ILE A 340 -36.80 -23.38 -3.88
C ILE A 340 -36.68 -23.02 -2.39
N ASN A 341 -35.75 -23.69 -1.69
CA ASN A 341 -35.47 -23.47 -0.28
C ASN A 341 -35.14 -21.99 0.02
N GLN A 342 -35.58 -21.53 1.20
CA GLN A 342 -35.38 -20.15 1.69
C GLN A 342 -33.91 -19.79 1.98
N ASP A 343 -32.99 -20.76 1.91
CA ASP A 343 -31.57 -20.61 2.30
C ASP A 343 -30.60 -20.30 1.14
N GLU A 344 -31.08 -20.19 -0.09
CA GLU A 344 -30.22 -19.81 -1.21
C GLU A 344 -29.80 -18.34 -1.10
N LYS A 345 -28.49 -18.08 -1.01
CA LYS A 345 -27.91 -16.74 -0.96
C LYS A 345 -28.16 -16.01 -2.29
N LYS A 346 -28.94 -14.93 -2.26
CA LYS A 346 -29.59 -14.30 -3.44
C LYS A 346 -29.23 -12.81 -3.58
N PRO A 347 -29.27 -12.25 -4.81
CA PRO A 347 -28.95 -10.83 -5.00
C PRO A 347 -30.01 -9.93 -4.38
N SER A 348 -29.58 -8.89 -3.65
CA SER A 348 -30.46 -7.92 -2.99
C SER A 348 -30.27 -6.51 -3.54
N VAL A 349 -31.35 -5.73 -3.60
CA VAL A 349 -31.32 -4.33 -4.07
C VAL A 349 -31.88 -3.39 -3.03
N TYR A 350 -31.15 -2.31 -2.80
CA TYR A 350 -31.52 -1.23 -1.90
C TYR A 350 -31.65 0.06 -2.71
N TYR A 351 -32.81 0.68 -2.63
CA TYR A 351 -33.08 1.97 -3.27
C TYR A 351 -33.18 3.06 -2.21
N LYS A 352 -32.29 4.06 -2.28
CA LYS A 352 -32.27 5.22 -1.38
C LYS A 352 -32.54 6.49 -2.16
N VAL A 353 -33.39 7.37 -1.60
CA VAL A 353 -33.67 8.70 -2.15
C VAL A 353 -33.53 9.74 -1.04
N ASN A 354 -32.73 10.78 -1.28
CA ASN A 354 -32.42 11.84 -0.30
C ASN A 354 -31.95 11.30 1.05
N GLY A 355 -31.00 10.35 1.04
CA GLY A 355 -30.43 9.71 2.24
C GLY A 355 -31.37 8.77 3.00
N LYS A 356 -32.68 8.73 2.69
CA LYS A 356 -33.64 7.80 3.31
C LYS A 356 -33.76 6.53 2.49
N LEU A 357 -33.68 5.38 3.16
CA LEU A 357 -34.01 4.09 2.57
C LEU A 357 -35.49 4.12 2.19
N GLN A 358 -35.78 4.11 0.90
CA GLN A 358 -37.16 4.07 0.43
C GLN A 358 -37.71 2.66 0.59
N LYS A 359 -36.90 1.64 0.27
CA LYS A 359 -37.23 0.21 0.40
C LYS A 359 -35.98 -0.65 0.35
N GLU A 360 -35.97 -1.70 1.15
CA GLU A 360 -35.14 -2.89 0.99
C GLU A 360 -35.96 -3.89 0.17
N MET A 361 -35.44 -4.30 -0.99
CA MET A 361 -36.14 -5.23 -1.87
C MET A 361 -35.30 -6.49 -1.99
N ASN A 362 -35.81 -7.57 -1.42
CA ASN A 362 -35.27 -8.89 -1.69
C ASN A 362 -35.82 -9.32 -3.06
N ILE A 363 -35.06 -9.01 -4.13
CA ILE A 363 -35.42 -9.23 -5.54
C ILE A 363 -36.07 -10.60 -5.73
N PHE A 364 -35.53 -11.61 -5.06
CA PHE A 364 -35.94 -12.98 -5.27
C PHE A 364 -37.32 -13.30 -4.70
N ASN A 365 -37.72 -12.69 -3.58
CA ASN A 365 -39.00 -13.03 -2.95
C ASN A 365 -40.17 -12.27 -3.59
N GLU A 366 -39.95 -11.02 -4.01
CA GLU A 366 -41.04 -10.16 -4.51
C GLU A 366 -41.02 -9.95 -6.04
N PHE A 367 -39.87 -10.04 -6.70
CA PHE A 367 -39.71 -9.61 -8.09
C PHE A 367 -38.94 -10.58 -9.00
N HIS A 368 -38.68 -11.82 -8.58
CA HIS A 368 -37.93 -12.80 -9.40
C HIS A 368 -38.60 -13.07 -10.75
N LYS A 369 -39.93 -12.97 -10.84
CA LYS A 369 -40.70 -13.12 -12.09
C LYS A 369 -40.57 -11.93 -13.04
N PHE A 370 -40.07 -10.80 -12.54
CA PHE A 370 -40.04 -9.50 -13.22
C PHE A 370 -38.61 -9.06 -13.58
N ILE A 371 -37.60 -9.80 -13.15
CA ILE A 371 -36.18 -9.52 -13.43
C ILE A 371 -35.60 -10.69 -14.21
N ASP A 372 -34.87 -10.38 -15.27
CA ASP A 372 -34.11 -11.39 -16.01
C ASP A 372 -32.88 -11.81 -15.19
N MET A 373 -32.96 -12.99 -14.58
CA MET A 373 -31.89 -13.55 -13.75
C MET A 373 -30.62 -13.85 -14.57
N LYS A 374 -30.74 -14.11 -15.89
CA LYS A 374 -29.58 -14.29 -16.77
C LYS A 374 -28.83 -12.97 -16.98
N LEU A 375 -29.55 -11.84 -17.07
CA LEU A 375 -28.92 -10.52 -17.12
C LEU A 375 -28.22 -10.18 -15.80
N MET A 376 -28.84 -10.48 -14.65
CA MET A 376 -28.23 -10.26 -13.33
C MET A 376 -26.96 -11.11 -13.13
N LEU A 377 -26.96 -12.35 -13.62
CA LEU A 377 -25.76 -13.19 -13.66
C LEU A 377 -24.68 -12.61 -14.56
N SER A 378 -25.04 -12.17 -15.75
CA SER A 378 -24.10 -11.61 -16.71
C SER A 378 -23.45 -10.33 -16.15
N LEU A 379 -24.24 -9.48 -15.48
CA LEU A 379 -23.72 -8.32 -14.75
C LEU A 379 -22.74 -8.75 -13.65
N LYS A 380 -23.11 -9.73 -12.81
CA LYS A 380 -22.21 -10.28 -11.79
C LYS A 380 -20.90 -10.76 -12.42
N GLN A 381 -20.96 -11.52 -13.50
CA GLN A 381 -19.77 -12.04 -14.19
C GLN A 381 -18.90 -10.92 -14.77
N SER A 382 -19.50 -9.88 -15.36
CA SER A 382 -18.77 -8.69 -15.82
C SER A 382 -18.07 -7.95 -14.68
N LEU A 383 -18.71 -7.82 -13.52
CA LEU A 383 -18.10 -7.22 -12.33
C LEU A 383 -16.95 -8.09 -11.80
N THR A 384 -17.16 -9.41 -11.70
CA THR A 384 -16.11 -10.35 -11.28
C THR A 384 -14.91 -10.28 -12.21
N ASN A 385 -15.11 -10.33 -13.53
CA ASN A 385 -14.04 -10.22 -14.52
C ASN A 385 -13.29 -8.89 -14.40
N LEU A 386 -13.98 -7.79 -14.10
CA LEU A 386 -13.37 -6.48 -13.89
C LEU A 386 -12.51 -6.47 -12.63
N ILE A 387 -13.02 -7.01 -11.52
CA ILE A 387 -12.28 -7.15 -10.25
C ILE A 387 -11.04 -8.03 -10.48
N GLU A 388 -11.20 -9.17 -11.15
CA GLU A 388 -10.10 -10.08 -11.49
C GLU A 388 -9.05 -9.39 -12.37
N THR A 389 -9.48 -8.61 -13.36
CA THR A 389 -8.57 -7.82 -14.20
C THR A 389 -7.75 -6.84 -13.35
N CYS A 390 -8.40 -6.09 -12.46
CA CYS A 390 -7.74 -5.15 -11.56
C CYS A 390 -6.79 -5.84 -10.58
N THR A 391 -7.13 -7.03 -10.11
CA THR A 391 -6.38 -7.79 -9.10
C THR A 391 -5.37 -8.79 -9.69
N THR A 392 -5.20 -8.81 -11.02
CA THR A 392 -4.14 -9.61 -11.64
C THR A 392 -2.77 -9.13 -11.18
N ASN A 393 -1.86 -10.06 -10.88
CA ASN A 393 -0.48 -9.74 -10.49
C ASN A 393 0.22 -8.78 -11.42
N GLU A 394 0.05 -8.95 -12.73
CA GLU A 394 0.73 -8.08 -13.69
C GLU A 394 0.26 -6.65 -13.52
N ASN A 395 -1.03 -6.43 -13.23
CA ASN A 395 -1.56 -5.10 -12.97
C ASN A 395 -1.17 -4.58 -11.59
N ILE A 396 -1.12 -5.44 -10.55
CA ILE A 396 -0.62 -5.04 -9.23
C ILE A 396 0.86 -4.63 -9.30
N LEU A 397 1.70 -5.40 -10.00
CA LEU A 397 3.12 -5.10 -10.18
C LEU A 397 3.35 -3.85 -11.05
N LYS A 398 2.52 -3.64 -12.09
CA LYS A 398 2.65 -2.49 -13.00
C LYS A 398 2.11 -1.19 -12.39
N CYS A 399 0.99 -1.28 -11.66
CA CYS A 399 0.17 -0.12 -11.30
C CYS A 399 -0.03 0.05 -9.79
N GLY A 400 0.32 -0.95 -8.98
CA GLY A 400 0.15 -0.93 -7.54
C GLY A 400 1.24 -0.13 -6.82
N GLN A 401 0.83 0.50 -5.74
CA GLN A 401 1.68 1.19 -4.78
C GLN A 401 1.15 0.88 -3.37
N ILE A 402 2.03 0.62 -2.42
CA ILE A 402 1.57 0.44 -1.03
C ILE A 402 1.08 1.79 -0.53
N ALA A 403 -0.22 1.89 -0.19
CA ALA A 403 -0.74 3.08 0.45
C ALA A 403 -0.42 3.09 1.94
N LYS A 404 -0.58 1.94 2.59
CA LYS A 404 -0.42 1.82 4.03
C LYS A 404 -0.06 0.39 4.40
N LEU A 405 0.86 0.23 5.33
CA LEU A 405 1.18 -1.03 5.98
C LEU A 405 1.19 -0.80 7.50
N GLU A 406 0.42 -1.59 8.24
CA GLU A 406 0.28 -1.43 9.68
C GLU A 406 0.09 -2.75 10.43
N PHE A 407 0.49 -2.76 11.70
CA PHE A 407 0.06 -3.77 12.65
C PHE A 407 -1.27 -3.32 13.28
N ILE A 408 -2.37 -3.98 12.93
CA ILE A 408 -3.73 -3.60 13.37
C ILE A 408 -3.80 -3.56 14.90
N ASN A 409 -3.31 -4.61 15.55
CA ASN A 409 -3.52 -4.82 16.99
C ASN A 409 -2.77 -3.81 17.85
N GLN A 410 -1.65 -3.30 17.34
CA GLN A 410 -0.85 -2.30 18.00
C GLN A 410 -1.10 -0.88 17.44
N LYS A 411 -1.93 -0.76 16.40
CA LYS A 411 -2.19 0.48 15.63
C LYS A 411 -0.90 1.19 15.19
N HIS A 412 0.16 0.42 14.92
CA HIS A 412 1.44 0.97 14.50
C HIS A 412 1.52 0.98 12.98
N ILE A 413 1.57 2.18 12.41
CA ILE A 413 1.87 2.38 11.00
C ILE A 413 3.36 2.07 10.80
N ILE A 414 3.63 1.15 9.89
CA ILE A 414 4.99 0.76 9.49
C ILE A 414 5.47 1.72 8.41
N LEU A 415 4.61 1.90 7.39
CA LEU A 415 4.83 2.81 6.29
C LEU A 415 3.49 3.28 5.72
N GLU A 416 3.44 4.54 5.32
CA GLU A 416 2.26 5.17 4.72
C GLU A 416 2.70 6.16 3.65
N GLN A 417 2.08 6.07 2.47
CA GLN A 417 2.29 7.00 1.38
C GLN A 417 1.04 7.86 1.20
N LYS A 418 1.17 9.16 1.46
CA LYS A 418 0.08 10.15 1.29
C LYS A 418 0.62 11.36 0.54
N ASN A 419 -0.06 11.78 -0.53
CA ASN A 419 0.25 13.03 -1.25
C ASN A 419 1.74 13.18 -1.63
N ASN A 420 2.40 12.09 -2.06
CA ASN A 420 3.83 11.99 -2.35
C ASN A 420 4.78 12.09 -1.14
N GLU A 421 4.27 12.19 0.09
CA GLU A 421 5.04 12.05 1.31
C GLU A 421 5.06 10.58 1.74
N LEU A 422 6.26 10.11 2.14
CA LEU A 422 6.49 8.76 2.64
C LEU A 422 6.76 8.85 4.15
N ALA A 423 5.81 8.38 4.95
CA ALA A 423 6.05 8.05 6.34
C ALA A 423 6.72 6.67 6.39
N TYR A 424 7.93 6.61 6.94
CA TYR A 424 8.74 5.39 6.99
C TYR A 424 9.35 5.22 8.38
N HIS A 425 9.01 4.13 9.07
CA HIS A 425 9.51 3.81 10.40
C HIS A 425 10.45 2.59 10.35
N ALA A 426 11.76 2.84 10.37
CA ALA A 426 12.79 1.80 10.21
C ALA A 426 12.66 0.67 11.25
N ASP A 427 12.51 1.01 12.54
CA ASP A 427 12.34 0.03 13.62
C ASP A 427 11.11 -0.88 13.38
N LYS A 428 10.02 -0.30 12.88
CA LYS A 428 8.78 -1.04 12.57
C LYS A 428 8.90 -1.93 11.34
N VAL A 429 9.77 -1.56 10.40
CA VAL A 429 10.14 -2.43 9.28
C VAL A 429 10.96 -3.62 9.77
N ILE A 430 11.85 -3.44 10.75
CA ILE A 430 12.54 -4.58 11.37
C ILE A 430 11.55 -5.48 12.12
N ASP A 431 10.63 -4.92 12.91
CA ASP A 431 9.56 -5.67 13.59
C ASP A 431 8.74 -6.53 12.58
N LEU A 432 8.45 -5.99 11.38
CA LEU A 432 7.81 -6.71 10.28
C LEU A 432 8.62 -7.90 9.78
N LEU A 433 9.92 -7.69 9.54
CA LEU A 433 10.81 -8.74 9.07
C LEU A 433 10.95 -9.85 10.12
N GLU A 434 11.09 -9.51 11.39
CA GLU A 434 11.14 -10.47 12.50
C GLU A 434 9.81 -11.25 12.66
N SER A 435 8.67 -10.57 12.50
CA SER A 435 7.35 -11.22 12.55
C SER A 435 7.18 -12.20 11.38
N THR A 436 7.62 -11.80 10.19
CA THR A 436 7.59 -12.69 9.02
C THR A 436 8.55 -13.87 9.17
N ALA A 437 9.72 -13.66 9.78
CA ALA A 437 10.65 -14.74 10.10
C ALA A 437 9.99 -15.81 10.99
N CYS A 438 9.22 -15.39 12.01
CA CYS A 438 8.46 -16.30 12.86
C CYS A 438 7.41 -17.12 12.08
N LEU A 439 6.78 -16.55 11.05
CA LEU A 439 5.86 -17.28 10.17
C LEU A 439 6.54 -18.37 9.36
N LEU A 440 7.75 -18.08 8.90
CA LEU A 440 8.52 -19.01 8.09
C LEU A 440 9.14 -20.12 8.92
N ALA A 441 9.33 -19.91 10.23
CA ALA A 441 9.93 -20.87 11.14
C ALA A 441 9.30 -22.28 11.08
N PRO A 442 7.97 -22.49 11.21
CA PRO A 442 7.37 -23.82 11.11
C PRO A 442 7.57 -24.45 9.72
N ILE A 443 7.52 -23.66 8.65
CA ILE A 443 7.77 -24.14 7.28
C ILE A 443 9.22 -24.60 7.12
N VAL A 444 10.17 -23.78 7.59
CA VAL A 444 11.60 -24.12 7.59
C VAL A 444 11.84 -25.39 8.40
N SER A 445 11.28 -25.50 9.60
CA SER A 445 11.41 -26.70 10.45
C SER A 445 10.87 -27.94 9.76
N ASN A 446 9.68 -27.87 9.15
CA ASN A 446 9.09 -28.99 8.41
C ASN A 446 9.95 -29.42 7.21
N ILE A 447 10.51 -28.46 6.46
CA ILE A 447 11.42 -28.76 5.35
C ILE A 447 12.72 -29.38 5.87
N LYS A 448 13.28 -28.87 6.97
CA LYS A 448 14.49 -29.42 7.60
C LYS A 448 14.30 -30.86 8.04
N GLU A 449 13.20 -31.17 8.72
CA GLU A 449 12.89 -32.52 9.21
C GLU A 449 12.76 -33.53 8.07
N LYS A 450 12.17 -33.10 6.96
CA LYS A 450 11.93 -33.93 5.77
C LYS A 450 13.03 -33.86 4.71
N SER A 451 14.12 -33.16 4.99
CA SER A 451 15.27 -33.07 4.09
C SER A 451 16.21 -34.26 4.32
N PRO A 452 16.71 -34.92 3.26
CA PRO A 452 17.67 -36.01 3.40
C PRO A 452 19.06 -35.53 3.88
N ILE A 453 19.35 -34.23 3.77
CA ILE A 453 20.65 -33.63 4.11
C ILE A 453 20.44 -32.58 5.20
N LYS A 454 21.08 -32.78 6.36
CA LYS A 454 20.88 -31.95 7.56
C LYS A 454 21.12 -30.45 7.36
N ASN A 455 22.04 -30.07 6.47
CA ASN A 455 22.40 -28.66 6.26
C ASN A 455 21.76 -28.02 5.01
N GLU A 456 20.77 -28.69 4.43
CA GLU A 456 20.12 -28.25 3.19
C GLU A 456 18.61 -28.28 3.34
N LEU A 457 17.95 -27.24 2.81
CA LEU A 457 16.51 -27.22 2.61
C LEU A 457 16.23 -27.73 1.19
N LEU A 458 15.49 -28.83 1.07
CA LEU A 458 15.25 -29.50 -0.21
C LEU A 458 13.75 -29.69 -0.47
N ILE A 459 13.31 -29.23 -1.63
CA ILE A 459 11.98 -29.47 -2.19
C ILE A 459 12.14 -30.03 -3.60
N ARG A 460 11.27 -30.97 -3.97
CA ARG A 460 11.21 -31.52 -5.33
C ARG A 460 9.96 -31.05 -6.05
N TYR A 461 10.07 -30.84 -7.36
CA TYR A 461 8.95 -30.55 -8.22
C TYR A 461 8.77 -31.68 -9.24
N GLU A 462 7.61 -32.33 -9.18
CA GLU A 462 7.21 -33.43 -10.06
C GLU A 462 6.25 -32.91 -11.13
N GLN A 463 6.53 -33.22 -12.40
CA GLN A 463 5.67 -32.97 -13.55
C GLN A 463 5.31 -34.31 -14.18
N ASP A 464 4.09 -34.43 -14.72
CA ASP A 464 3.55 -35.69 -15.23
C ASP A 464 4.43 -36.36 -16.31
N ASP A 465 5.12 -35.58 -17.16
CA ASP A 465 5.91 -36.08 -18.30
C ASP A 465 7.40 -35.64 -18.30
N ARG A 466 7.93 -35.09 -17.21
CA ARG A 466 9.31 -34.56 -17.18
C ARG A 466 10.14 -35.07 -16.01
N PRO A 467 11.49 -35.11 -16.15
CA PRO A 467 12.37 -35.45 -15.05
C PRO A 467 12.12 -34.49 -13.87
N ARG A 468 12.08 -35.08 -12.66
CA ARG A 468 11.89 -34.35 -11.41
C ARG A 468 12.96 -33.28 -11.26
N LYS A 469 12.56 -32.08 -10.83
CA LYS A 469 13.49 -30.99 -10.52
C LYS A 469 13.69 -30.92 -9.02
N GLU A 470 14.93 -30.92 -8.57
CA GLU A 470 15.27 -30.66 -7.18
C GLU A 470 15.62 -29.18 -7.02
N ILE A 471 15.07 -28.56 -5.98
CA ILE A 471 15.37 -27.19 -5.56
C ILE A 471 16.02 -27.32 -4.20
N VAL A 472 17.23 -26.78 -4.06
CA VAL A 472 18.07 -26.93 -2.87
C VAL A 472 18.60 -25.56 -2.45
N ILE A 473 18.56 -25.28 -1.15
CA ILE A 473 19.18 -24.11 -0.54
C ILE A 473 20.03 -24.57 0.63
N LYS A 474 21.29 -24.14 0.68
CA LYS A 474 22.16 -24.41 1.83
C LYS A 474 21.84 -23.46 2.97
N ILE A 475 21.69 -24.00 4.18
CA ILE A 475 21.38 -23.18 5.37
C ILE A 475 22.51 -22.18 5.62
N ASP A 476 23.77 -22.57 5.45
CA ASP A 476 24.94 -21.70 5.63
C ASP A 476 24.92 -20.48 4.69
N GLU A 477 24.38 -20.61 3.48
CA GLU A 477 24.27 -19.49 2.53
C GLU A 477 23.29 -18.43 3.05
N LEU A 478 22.14 -18.87 3.59
CA LEU A 478 21.15 -17.98 4.19
C LEU A 478 21.68 -17.33 5.48
N VAL A 479 22.35 -18.11 6.33
CA VAL A 479 22.96 -17.60 7.56
C VAL A 479 24.04 -16.57 7.26
N LYS A 480 24.90 -16.82 6.26
CA LYS A 480 25.97 -15.91 5.88
C LYS A 480 25.44 -14.53 5.47
N GLN A 481 24.36 -14.48 4.69
CA GLN A 481 23.71 -13.23 4.25
C GLN A 481 23.23 -12.36 5.41
N LEU A 482 22.64 -12.97 6.45
CA LEU A 482 22.06 -12.24 7.58
C LEU A 482 22.99 -12.08 8.79
N SER A 483 24.10 -12.80 8.83
CA SER A 483 25.00 -12.82 10.02
C SER A 483 25.75 -11.53 10.31
N CYS A 484 25.75 -10.57 9.39
CA CYS A 484 26.52 -9.34 9.47
C CYS A 484 25.96 -8.28 10.44
N SER A 485 24.71 -8.41 10.89
CA SER A 485 24.02 -7.44 11.75
C SER A 485 23.33 -8.11 12.95
N GLY A 486 22.98 -7.31 13.98
CA GLY A 486 22.23 -7.82 15.13
C GLY A 486 20.81 -8.22 14.74
N GLU A 487 20.16 -7.39 13.93
CA GLU A 487 18.83 -7.58 13.37
C GLU A 487 18.80 -8.83 12.48
N GLY A 488 19.81 -9.04 11.64
CA GLY A 488 19.90 -10.22 10.79
C GLY A 488 20.13 -11.51 11.59
N LYS A 489 20.91 -11.46 12.67
CA LYS A 489 21.03 -12.58 13.62
C LYS A 489 19.69 -12.93 14.28
N ASN A 490 18.90 -11.92 14.66
CA ASN A 490 17.56 -12.16 15.20
C ASN A 490 16.67 -12.89 14.18
N ILE A 491 16.67 -12.44 12.91
CA ILE A 491 15.92 -13.09 11.82
C ILE A 491 16.35 -14.55 11.65
N ILE A 492 17.66 -14.85 11.67
CA ILE A 492 18.17 -16.23 11.62
C ILE A 492 17.60 -17.08 12.76
N THR A 493 17.59 -16.54 13.98
CA THR A 493 17.05 -17.21 15.17
C THR A 493 15.54 -17.42 15.04
N PHE A 494 14.78 -16.40 14.65
CA PHE A 494 13.33 -16.50 14.50
C PHE A 494 12.90 -17.48 13.40
N MET A 495 13.65 -17.58 12.30
CA MET A 495 13.40 -18.57 11.25
C MET A 495 13.80 -20.01 11.64
N ASN A 496 14.37 -20.24 12.83
CA ASN A 496 15.00 -21.51 13.21
C ASN A 496 16.09 -21.96 12.23
N LEU A 497 16.83 -21.02 11.61
CA LEU A 497 17.89 -21.34 10.66
C LEU A 497 19.19 -21.77 11.36
N SER A 498 19.42 -21.33 12.59
CA SER A 498 20.58 -21.75 13.40
C SER A 498 20.66 -23.27 13.52
N THR A 499 21.84 -23.82 13.25
CA THR A 499 22.17 -25.18 13.63
C THR A 499 22.21 -25.25 15.15
N LEU A 500 21.49 -26.20 15.75
CA LEU A 500 21.75 -26.59 17.14
C LEU A 500 23.23 -26.97 17.20
N SER A 501 24.00 -26.15 17.91
CA SER A 501 25.42 -26.36 18.21
C SER A 501 25.64 -27.68 18.92
#